data_AF-A0A9N9LFZ3-F1
#
_entry.id   AF-A0A9N9LFZ3-F1
#
_cell.length_a   1.000
_cell.length_b   1.000
_cell.length_c   1.000
_cell.angle_alpha   90.00
_cell.angle_beta   90.00
_cell.angle_gamma   90.00
#
_symmetry.space_group_name_H-M   'P 1'
#
loop_
_entity.id
_entity.type
_entity.pdbx_description
1 polymer ?
#
loop_
_entity_poly.entity_id
_entity_poly.type
_entity_poly.pdbx_seq_one_letter_code
_entity_poly.pdbx_strand_id
1 'polypeptide(L)'
;MPWVPSKILALGKLPLLIGFPAHWTLDDGLLLAFSQNLAMSLPLPTAVQKITAYRHLYRSLLKAVQYSKPARYTARDQLRRAFRTEDPATFDQQKIDNTIEFLSYAAKEAGLEHKLVKNILLTNWWKARIHAPRTKGSKETIAAEMQRKSTMNYTMTLAMLNDSMGLCLR
;
A
#
# COMPACT_ATOMS: atom_id res chain seq x y z
N MET A 1 52.32 -7.74 -8.16
CA MET A 1 51.79 -8.97 -7.50
C MET A 1 50.54 -9.40 -8.26
N PRO A 2 50.53 -10.54 -8.95
CA PRO A 2 49.36 -11.01 -9.69
C PRO A 2 48.52 -11.95 -8.81
N TRP A 3 47.21 -11.75 -8.80
CA TRP A 3 46.27 -12.62 -8.11
C TRP A 3 45.51 -13.45 -9.15
N VAL A 4 45.64 -14.77 -9.06
CA VAL A 4 44.97 -15.79 -9.89
C VAL A 4 43.71 -16.26 -9.16
N PRO A 5 42.60 -16.54 -9.86
CA PRO A 5 41.30 -16.83 -9.25
C PRO A 5 41.20 -18.28 -8.77
N SER A 6 40.31 -18.54 -7.81
CA SER A 6 40.04 -19.91 -7.34
C SER A 6 38.57 -20.14 -7.00
N LYS A 7 38.04 -21.17 -7.69
CA LYS A 7 36.95 -22.09 -7.31
C LYS A 7 35.52 -21.74 -7.72
N ILE A 8 35.20 -22.29 -8.89
CA ILE A 8 33.91 -22.86 -9.31
C ILE A 8 33.60 -24.13 -8.45
N LEU A 9 32.30 -24.48 -8.38
CA LEU A 9 31.60 -25.68 -7.89
C LEU A 9 30.79 -25.39 -6.60
N ALA A 10 29.48 -25.64 -6.50
CA ALA A 10 28.63 -26.57 -7.22
C ALA A 10 27.17 -26.08 -7.26
N LEU A 11 26.56 -26.06 -8.45
CA LEU A 11 25.12 -26.03 -8.62
C LEU A 11 24.58 -27.45 -8.44
N GLY A 12 23.59 -27.58 -7.56
CA GLY A 12 22.88 -28.81 -7.30
C GLY A 12 22.17 -29.31 -8.56
N LYS A 13 22.35 -30.62 -8.81
CA LYS A 13 21.62 -31.41 -9.81
C LYS A 13 20.11 -31.31 -9.58
N LEU A 14 19.37 -30.80 -10.56
CA LEU A 14 17.97 -31.14 -10.76
C LEU A 14 17.89 -32.33 -11.72
N PRO A 15 17.01 -33.34 -11.49
CA PRO A 15 16.87 -34.46 -12.39
C PRO A 15 16.08 -34.04 -13.63
N LEU A 16 16.75 -33.98 -14.77
CA LEU A 16 16.12 -33.92 -16.09
C LEU A 16 15.59 -35.32 -16.42
N LEU A 17 14.28 -35.49 -16.33
CA LEU A 17 13.56 -36.49 -17.13
C LEU A 17 12.65 -35.72 -18.08
N ILE A 18 13.01 -35.79 -19.36
CA ILE A 18 12.21 -35.75 -20.60
C ILE A 18 13.17 -35.24 -21.69
N GLY A 19 13.46 -36.09 -22.67
CA GLY A 19 14.46 -35.86 -23.70
C GLY A 19 14.15 -34.66 -24.59
N PHE A 20 15.12 -33.76 -24.73
CA PHE A 20 15.15 -32.73 -25.75
C PHE A 20 16.22 -33.09 -26.80
N PRO A 21 15.92 -33.04 -28.11
CA PRO A 21 16.86 -33.41 -29.17
C PRO A 21 17.96 -32.34 -29.36
N ALA A 22 19.18 -32.82 -29.61
CA ALA A 22 20.46 -32.10 -29.50
C ALA A 22 20.82 -31.11 -30.63
N HIS A 23 19.89 -30.27 -31.10
CA HIS A 23 20.22 -29.25 -32.13
C HIS A 23 19.68 -27.84 -31.88
N TRP A 24 19.11 -27.55 -30.71
CA TRP A 24 18.72 -26.19 -30.34
C TRP A 24 19.90 -25.49 -29.66
N THR A 25 20.62 -24.66 -30.42
CA THR A 25 21.54 -23.68 -29.85
C THR A 25 20.74 -22.72 -28.97
N LEU A 26 21.10 -22.64 -27.69
CA LEU A 26 20.50 -21.72 -26.72
C LEU A 26 20.81 -20.28 -27.15
N ASP A 27 19.86 -19.62 -27.81
CA ASP A 27 19.88 -18.17 -27.97
C ASP A 27 19.52 -17.52 -26.62
N ASP A 28 20.40 -16.68 -26.09
CA ASP A 28 20.22 -15.90 -24.85
C ASP A 28 18.90 -15.07 -24.83
N GLY A 29 18.25 -14.90 -25.99
CA GLY A 29 16.95 -14.26 -26.14
C GLY A 29 15.76 -15.05 -25.56
N LEU A 30 15.82 -16.38 -25.47
CA LEU A 30 14.70 -17.19 -24.97
C LEU A 30 14.58 -17.14 -23.44
N LEU A 31 15.69 -17.06 -22.71
CA LEU A 31 15.67 -16.88 -21.26
C LEU A 31 15.20 -15.47 -20.87
N LEU A 32 15.53 -14.45 -21.68
CA LEU A 32 14.99 -13.09 -21.53
C LEU A 32 13.50 -13.02 -21.86
N ALA A 33 13.03 -13.71 -22.91
CA ALA A 33 11.61 -13.78 -23.25
C ALA A 33 10.79 -14.56 -22.21
N PHE A 34 11.35 -15.64 -21.64
CA PHE A 34 10.69 -16.40 -20.57
C PHE A 34 10.64 -15.60 -19.25
N SER A 35 11.69 -14.83 -18.95
CA SER A 35 11.72 -13.86 -17.83
C SER A 35 10.74 -12.70 -18.04
N GLN A 36 10.66 -12.16 -19.26
CA GLN A 36 9.72 -11.07 -19.61
C GLN A 36 8.25 -11.54 -19.60
N ASN A 37 7.97 -12.78 -19.99
CA ASN A 37 6.62 -13.34 -19.96
C ASN A 37 6.10 -13.64 -18.54
N LEU A 38 6.99 -13.88 -17.56
CA LEU A 38 6.60 -14.06 -16.16
C LEU A 38 6.23 -12.74 -15.48
N ALA A 39 6.82 -11.62 -15.93
CA ALA A 39 6.53 -10.28 -15.41
C ALA A 39 5.18 -9.70 -15.88
N MET A 40 4.52 -10.32 -16.86
CA MET A 40 3.35 -9.77 -17.53
C MET A 40 2.02 -10.50 -17.23
N SER A 41 1.92 -11.17 -16.08
CA SER A 41 0.66 -11.78 -15.65
C SER A 41 0.48 -11.87 -14.13
N LEU A 42 0.79 -10.80 -13.39
CA LEU A 42 0.24 -10.70 -12.03
C LEU A 42 -1.30 -10.65 -12.15
N PRO A 43 -2.03 -11.65 -11.62
CA PRO A 43 -3.47 -11.70 -11.77
C PRO A 43 -4.08 -10.48 -11.08
N LEU A 44 -4.78 -9.65 -11.86
CA LEU A 44 -5.51 -8.52 -11.31
C LEU A 44 -6.49 -9.04 -10.24
N PRO A 45 -6.67 -8.29 -9.14
CA PRO A 45 -7.57 -8.68 -8.07
C PRO A 45 -8.99 -8.90 -8.62
N THR A 46 -9.52 -10.09 -8.35
CA THR A 46 -10.89 -10.44 -8.70
C THR A 46 -11.90 -9.55 -7.98
N ALA A 47 -13.09 -9.37 -8.55
CA ALA A 47 -14.16 -8.59 -7.91
C ALA A 47 -14.51 -9.11 -6.51
N VAL A 48 -14.48 -10.43 -6.32
CA VAL A 48 -14.74 -11.08 -5.03
C VAL A 48 -13.69 -10.69 -4.01
N GLN A 49 -12.39 -10.73 -4.36
CA GLN A 49 -11.31 -10.30 -3.46
C GLN A 49 -11.46 -8.84 -3.03
N LYS A 50 -11.77 -7.94 -3.97
CA LYS A 50 -12.00 -6.52 -3.65
C LYS A 50 -13.16 -6.32 -2.68
N ILE A 51 -14.29 -6.99 -2.92
CA ILE A 51 -15.48 -6.89 -2.07
C ILE A 51 -15.18 -7.43 -0.66
N THR A 52 -14.49 -8.56 -0.57
CA THR A 52 -14.10 -9.18 0.69
C THR A 52 -13.15 -8.26 1.47
N ALA A 53 -12.07 -7.79 0.83
CA ALA A 53 -11.14 -6.83 1.42
C ALA A 53 -11.83 -5.57 1.94
N TYR A 54 -12.70 -4.95 1.13
CA TYR A 54 -13.49 -3.79 1.53
C TYR A 54 -14.32 -4.07 2.79
N ARG A 55 -15.01 -5.22 2.85
CA ARG A 55 -15.86 -5.58 3.99
C ARG A 55 -15.03 -5.81 5.26
N HIS A 56 -13.89 -6.48 5.16
CA HIS A 56 -13.03 -6.72 6.31
C HIS A 56 -12.41 -5.43 6.84
N LEU A 57 -11.82 -4.61 5.97
CA LEU A 57 -11.29 -3.30 6.34
C LEU A 57 -12.37 -2.44 6.99
N TYR A 58 -13.56 -2.34 6.37
CA TYR A 58 -14.62 -1.51 6.90
C TYR A 58 -15.05 -1.91 8.32
N ARG A 59 -15.24 -3.22 8.56
CA ARG A 59 -15.63 -3.73 9.88
C ARG A 59 -14.53 -3.51 10.92
N SER A 60 -13.28 -3.81 10.58
CA SER A 60 -12.14 -3.61 11.48
C SER A 60 -11.97 -2.14 11.84
N LEU A 61 -12.13 -1.25 10.86
CA LEU A 61 -11.96 0.18 11.07
C LEU A 61 -13.07 0.79 11.92
N LEU A 62 -14.33 0.32 11.78
CA LEU A 62 -15.42 0.71 12.69
C LEU A 62 -15.16 0.30 14.14
N LYS A 63 -14.63 -0.91 14.36
CA LYS A 63 -14.24 -1.39 15.70
C LYS A 63 -13.06 -0.59 16.24
N ALA A 64 -12.03 -0.33 15.43
CA ALA A 64 -10.85 0.43 15.80
C ALA A 64 -11.20 1.83 16.32
N VAL A 65 -12.19 2.49 15.72
CA VAL A 65 -12.64 3.83 16.16
C VAL A 65 -13.77 3.79 17.17
N GLN A 66 -14.14 2.60 17.65
CA GLN A 66 -15.25 2.36 18.59
C GLN A 66 -16.56 3.03 18.14
N TYR A 67 -16.83 3.02 16.83
CA TYR A 67 -18.01 3.66 16.24
C TYR A 67 -18.17 5.16 16.58
N SER A 68 -17.09 5.85 16.94
CA SER A 68 -17.12 7.26 17.31
C SER A 68 -17.44 8.18 16.13
N LYS A 69 -18.10 9.31 16.43
CA LYS A 69 -18.34 10.40 15.47
C LYS A 69 -17.26 11.47 15.66
N PRO A 70 -16.75 12.12 14.59
CA PRO A 70 -17.08 11.93 13.17
C PRO A 70 -16.32 10.76 12.50
N ALA A 71 -15.36 10.14 13.20
CA ALA A 71 -14.41 9.18 12.64
C ALA A 71 -15.06 8.08 11.79
N ARG A 72 -16.15 7.46 12.26
CA ARG A 72 -16.85 6.38 11.52
C ARG A 72 -17.38 6.78 10.15
N TYR A 73 -17.72 8.06 9.96
CA TYR A 73 -18.24 8.55 8.68
C TYR A 73 -17.09 8.88 7.74
N THR A 74 -16.07 9.58 8.24
CA THR A 74 -14.84 9.87 7.48
C THR A 74 -14.20 8.59 6.97
N ALA A 75 -14.05 7.61 7.86
CA ALA A 75 -13.63 6.24 7.59
C ALA A 75 -14.34 5.61 6.39
N ARG A 76 -15.68 5.56 6.44
CA ARG A 76 -16.52 4.98 5.41
C ARG A 76 -16.30 5.70 4.08
N ASP A 77 -16.29 7.01 4.10
CA ASP A 77 -16.26 7.81 2.87
C ASP A 77 -14.88 7.74 2.20
N GLN A 78 -13.79 7.74 2.99
CA GLN A 78 -12.44 7.48 2.49
C GLN A 78 -12.29 6.08 1.91
N LEU A 79 -12.76 5.05 2.62
CA LEU A 79 -12.66 3.66 2.14
C LEU A 79 -13.47 3.46 0.86
N ARG A 80 -14.68 4.04 0.77
CA ARG A 80 -15.49 4.01 -0.45
C ARG A 80 -14.81 4.72 -1.60
N ARG A 81 -14.18 5.88 -1.35
CA ARG A 81 -13.45 6.63 -2.38
C ARG A 81 -12.25 5.83 -2.89
N ALA A 82 -11.46 5.26 -1.99
CA ALA A 82 -10.31 4.43 -2.31
C ALA A 82 -10.67 3.29 -3.27
N PHE A 83 -11.61 2.43 -2.86
CA PHE A 83 -12.00 1.26 -3.65
C PHE A 83 -12.72 1.58 -4.96
N ARG A 84 -13.21 2.81 -5.14
CA ARG A 84 -13.91 3.23 -6.37
C ARG A 84 -13.03 3.98 -7.36
N THR A 85 -12.00 4.68 -6.88
CA THR A 85 -11.20 5.60 -7.70
C THR A 85 -9.82 5.05 -8.02
N GLU A 86 -9.32 4.11 -7.21
CA GLU A 86 -7.96 3.58 -7.38
C GLU A 86 -7.88 2.53 -8.48
N ASP A 87 -6.72 2.51 -9.13
CA ASP A 87 -6.38 1.52 -10.14
C ASP A 87 -6.35 0.13 -9.49
N PRO A 88 -7.04 -0.88 -10.09
CA PRO A 88 -6.87 -2.29 -9.75
C PRO A 88 -5.42 -2.73 -9.51
N ALA A 89 -4.45 -2.16 -10.23
CA ALA A 89 -3.03 -2.49 -10.08
C ALA A 89 -2.42 -2.06 -8.73
N THR A 90 -3.04 -1.11 -8.02
CA THR A 90 -2.58 -0.66 -6.68
C THR A 90 -3.05 -1.58 -5.55
N PHE A 91 -3.85 -2.60 -5.87
CA PHE A 91 -4.36 -3.54 -4.88
C PHE A 91 -3.23 -4.43 -4.36
N ASP A 92 -2.94 -4.30 -3.07
CA ASP A 92 -1.93 -5.08 -2.36
C ASP A 92 -2.60 -5.82 -1.20
N GLN A 93 -2.77 -7.13 -1.36
CA GLN A 93 -3.43 -7.98 -0.37
C GLN A 93 -2.66 -8.01 0.95
N GLN A 94 -1.33 -8.00 0.90
CA GLN A 94 -0.49 -8.05 2.10
C GLN A 94 -0.65 -6.75 2.91
N LYS A 95 -0.67 -5.60 2.26
CA LYS A 95 -0.92 -4.32 2.95
C LYS A 95 -2.31 -4.26 3.59
N ILE A 96 -3.30 -4.84 2.93
CA ILE A 96 -4.67 -4.92 3.46
C ILE A 96 -4.70 -5.78 4.72
N ASP A 97 -4.06 -6.95 4.70
CA ASP A 97 -4.03 -7.86 5.84
C ASP A 97 -3.29 -7.26 7.03
N ASN A 98 -2.12 -6.66 6.81
CA ASN A 98 -1.39 -5.91 7.84
C ASN A 98 -2.24 -4.78 8.43
N THR A 99 -2.98 -4.06 7.59
CA THR A 99 -3.87 -2.98 8.04
C THR A 99 -5.04 -3.52 8.86
N ILE A 100 -5.62 -4.65 8.48
CA ILE A 100 -6.67 -5.31 9.26
C ILE A 100 -6.14 -5.72 10.64
N GLU A 101 -4.93 -6.26 10.70
CA GLU A 101 -4.27 -6.65 11.94
C GLU A 101 -4.02 -5.43 12.84
N PHE A 102 -3.43 -4.36 12.29
CA PHE A 102 -3.23 -3.08 12.97
C PHE A 102 -4.52 -2.51 13.56
N LEU A 103 -5.61 -2.52 12.78
CA LEU A 103 -6.93 -2.07 13.22
C LEU A 103 -7.51 -2.99 14.30
N SER A 104 -7.16 -4.29 14.29
CA SER A 104 -7.57 -5.22 15.32
C SER A 104 -6.92 -4.90 16.67
N TYR A 105 -5.63 -4.51 16.67
CA TYR A 105 -4.94 -4.03 17.87
C TYR A 105 -5.56 -2.72 18.39
N ALA A 106 -5.82 -1.75 17.51
CA ALA A 106 -6.53 -0.52 17.85
C ALA A 106 -7.95 -0.74 18.42
N ALA A 107 -8.59 -1.85 18.08
CA ALA A 107 -9.91 -2.20 18.61
C ALA A 107 -9.83 -2.91 19.97
N LYS A 108 -8.78 -3.73 20.19
CA LYS A 108 -8.55 -4.45 21.44
C LYS A 108 -8.09 -3.52 22.55
N GLU A 109 -7.15 -2.62 22.23
CA GLU A 109 -6.54 -1.71 23.17
C GLU A 109 -6.74 -0.27 22.70
N ALA A 110 -7.18 0.61 23.60
CA ALA A 110 -7.27 2.05 23.33
C ALA A 110 -5.88 2.72 23.39
N GLY A 111 -4.88 2.05 22.80
CA GLY A 111 -3.46 2.40 22.80
C GLY A 111 -3.08 3.42 21.73
N LEU A 112 -1.85 3.31 21.24
CA LEU A 112 -1.29 4.24 20.26
C LEU A 112 -1.97 4.07 18.89
N GLU A 113 -2.25 2.84 18.48
CA GLU A 113 -2.91 2.48 17.22
C GLU A 113 -4.31 3.11 17.17
N HIS A 114 -5.08 3.00 18.25
CA HIS A 114 -6.38 3.64 18.38
C HIS A 114 -6.29 5.16 18.21
N LYS A 115 -5.36 5.80 18.93
CA LYS A 115 -5.15 7.25 18.87
C LYS A 115 -4.71 7.69 17.48
N LEU A 116 -3.81 6.95 16.84
CA LEU A 116 -3.33 7.21 15.47
C LEU A 116 -4.49 7.17 14.47
N VAL A 117 -5.25 6.08 14.42
CA VAL A 117 -6.39 5.94 13.51
C VAL A 117 -7.40 7.05 13.72
N LYS A 118 -7.75 7.35 14.98
CA LYS A 118 -8.70 8.40 15.32
C LYS A 118 -8.20 9.79 14.89
N ASN A 119 -6.93 10.09 15.11
CA ASN A 119 -6.32 11.37 14.75
C ASN A 119 -6.23 11.56 13.24
N ILE A 120 -5.87 10.52 12.49
CA ILE A 120 -5.86 10.55 11.02
C ILE A 120 -7.25 10.89 10.49
N LEU A 121 -8.28 10.16 10.95
CA LEU A 121 -9.66 10.38 10.52
C LEU A 121 -10.21 11.75 10.93
N LEU A 122 -9.83 12.24 12.11
CA LEU A 122 -10.24 13.58 12.57
C LEU A 122 -9.55 14.67 11.74
N THR A 123 -8.27 14.51 11.44
CA THR A 123 -7.51 15.43 10.59
C THR A 123 -8.13 15.50 9.19
N ASN A 124 -8.45 14.35 8.60
CA ASN A 124 -9.10 14.27 7.31
C ASN A 124 -10.50 14.89 7.31
N TRP A 125 -11.25 14.74 8.41
CA TRP A 125 -12.54 15.41 8.59
C TRP A 125 -12.41 16.94 8.62
N TRP A 126 -11.42 17.48 9.34
CA TRP A 126 -11.15 18.92 9.38
C TRP A 126 -10.69 19.45 8.02
N LYS A 127 -9.79 18.74 7.33
CA LYS A 127 -9.31 19.13 5.99
C LYS A 127 -10.47 19.26 5.00
N ALA A 128 -11.42 18.33 5.02
CA ALA A 128 -12.59 18.38 4.16
C ALA A 128 -13.51 19.60 4.42
N ARG A 129 -13.44 20.21 5.62
CA ARG A 129 -14.30 21.35 6.01
C ARG A 129 -13.61 22.70 5.90
N ILE A 130 -12.30 22.75 6.13
CA ILE A 130 -11.53 24.01 6.19
C ILE A 130 -11.06 24.45 4.79
N HIS A 131 -10.80 23.50 3.88
CA HIS A 131 -10.31 23.83 2.55
C HIS A 131 -11.43 24.29 1.61
N ALA A 132 -11.90 25.53 1.78
CA ALA A 132 -12.56 26.25 0.72
C ALA A 132 -11.54 26.58 -0.41
N PRO A 133 -11.92 26.52 -1.69
CA PRO A 133 -11.01 26.87 -2.78
C PRO A 133 -10.54 28.32 -2.61
N ARG A 134 -9.21 28.53 -2.67
CA ARG A 134 -8.64 29.88 -2.66
C ARG A 134 -9.16 30.67 -3.86
N THR A 135 -9.65 31.88 -3.61
CA THR A 135 -9.96 32.84 -4.66
C THR A 135 -8.68 33.16 -5.45
N LYS A 136 -8.74 33.01 -6.77
CA LYS A 136 -7.60 33.24 -7.66
C LYS A 136 -7.11 34.69 -7.48
N GLY A 137 -5.83 34.88 -7.13
CA GLY A 137 -5.21 36.20 -6.93
C GLY A 137 -4.97 36.61 -5.48
N SER A 138 -5.40 35.82 -4.47
CA SER A 138 -5.03 36.12 -3.08
C SER A 138 -3.53 35.91 -2.87
N LYS A 139 -2.84 36.86 -2.21
CA LYS A 139 -1.45 36.65 -1.76
C LYS A 139 -1.41 35.52 -0.72
N GLU A 140 -0.38 34.68 -0.79
CA GLU A 140 -0.16 33.65 0.24
C GLU A 140 0.26 34.32 1.54
N THR A 141 -0.49 34.05 2.61
CA THR A 141 -0.15 34.54 3.95
C THR A 141 0.86 33.61 4.59
N ILE A 142 1.64 34.11 5.55
CA ILE A 142 2.57 33.29 6.35
C ILE A 142 1.84 32.09 6.99
N ALA A 143 0.59 32.31 7.46
CA ALA A 143 -0.25 31.25 8.00
C ALA A 143 -0.62 30.17 6.97
N ALA A 144 -0.92 30.57 5.72
CA ALA A 144 -1.22 29.64 4.64
C ALA A 144 0.02 28.81 4.24
N GLU A 145 1.19 29.44 4.20
CA GLU A 145 2.45 28.76 3.93
C GLU A 145 2.78 27.74 5.05
N MET A 146 2.63 28.15 6.32
CA MET A 146 2.83 27.26 7.47
C MET A 146 1.87 26.07 7.43
N GLN A 147 0.59 26.28 7.11
CA GLN A 147 -0.39 25.20 6.98
C GLN A 147 -0.05 24.25 5.83
N ARG A 148 0.42 24.77 4.70
CA ARG A 148 0.88 23.95 3.57
C ARG A 148 2.07 23.09 3.96
N LYS A 149 3.11 23.67 4.57
CA LYS A 149 4.29 22.95 5.07
C LYS A 149 3.92 21.89 6.10
N SER A 150 3.07 22.23 7.07
CA SER A 150 2.55 21.28 8.06
C SER A 150 1.79 20.13 7.42
N THR A 151 0.94 20.41 6.42
CA THR A 151 0.20 19.38 5.68
C THR A 151 1.14 18.46 4.91
N MET A 152 2.18 19.02 4.27
CA MET A 152 3.18 18.23 3.56
C MET A 152 3.95 17.31 4.52
N ASN A 153 4.43 17.84 5.64
CA ASN A 153 5.13 17.06 6.66
C ASN A 153 4.24 15.92 7.18
N TYR A 154 2.98 16.22 7.50
CA TYR A 154 2.00 15.21 7.90
C TYR A 154 1.83 14.11 6.84
N THR A 155 1.68 14.48 5.57
CA THR A 155 1.52 13.48 4.49
C THR A 155 2.75 12.61 4.31
N MET A 156 3.96 13.18 4.43
CA MET A 156 5.20 12.41 4.36
C MET A 156 5.33 11.44 5.54
N THR A 157 5.03 11.89 6.76
CA THR A 157 5.06 11.01 7.94
C THR A 157 4.05 9.86 7.82
N LEU A 158 2.85 10.12 7.31
CA LEU A 158 1.86 9.08 7.07
C LEU A 158 2.33 8.07 6.00
N ALA A 159 2.96 8.55 4.93
CA ALA A 159 3.55 7.68 3.91
C ALA A 159 4.66 6.80 4.49
N MET A 160 5.59 7.38 5.26
CA MET A 160 6.66 6.62 5.94
C MET A 160 6.12 5.58 6.93
N LEU A 161 5.04 5.91 7.66
CA LEU A 161 4.37 4.95 8.53
C LEU A 161 3.80 3.78 7.72
N ASN A 162 3.10 4.07 6.62
CA ASN A 162 2.56 3.04 5.74
C ASN A 162 3.66 2.18 5.12
N ASP A 163 4.78 2.76 4.72
CA ASP A 163 5.87 2.02 4.09
C ASP A 163 6.63 1.15 5.10
N SER A 164 6.91 1.67 6.30
CA SER A 164 7.64 0.92 7.33
C SER A 164 6.84 -0.24 7.93
N MET A 165 5.52 -0.11 8.02
CA MET A 165 4.64 -1.16 8.57
C MET A 165 3.86 -1.93 7.50
N GLY A 166 4.03 -1.59 6.22
CA GLY A 166 3.25 -2.15 5.12
C GLY A 166 1.75 -1.96 5.32
N LEU A 167 1.30 -0.73 5.62
CA LEU A 167 -0.11 -0.40 5.83
C LEU A 167 -0.70 0.35 4.62
N CYS A 168 -2.03 0.50 4.62
CA CYS A 168 -2.77 1.31 3.65
C CYS A 168 -3.67 2.37 4.32
N LEU A 169 -3.18 3.05 5.35
CA LEU A 169 -3.91 4.14 6.04
C LEU A 169 -3.89 5.43 5.22
N ARG A 170 -4.96 6.24 5.29
CA ARG A 170 -5.14 7.45 4.47
C ARG A 170 -5.85 8.58 5.22
#